data_AF-A0AA42H088-F1
#
_entry.id   AF-A0AA42H088-F1
#
_cell.length_a   1.000
_cell.length_b   1.000
_cell.length_c   1.000
_cell.angle_alpha   90.00
_cell.angle_beta   90.00
_cell.angle_gamma   90.00
#
_symmetry.space_group_name_H-M   'P 1'
#
loop_
_entity.id
_entity.type
_entity.pdbx_description
1 polymer ?
#
loop_
_entity_poly.entity_id
_entity_poly.type
_entity_poly.pdbx_seq_one_letter_code
_entity_poly.pdbx_strand_id
1 'polypeptide(L)'
;MENPIKLFPLEGTDNESNYKVIGDRSEWSSPKQAIAPIFAVSKDSNREWQFLGTGFFIAQGLLVTARHVFEGIYEEWGEDGFRNQINDPYIIHNVSGNNAIIRPIISTSTSVHTDTIVAQVGTIPNQINACLPLKRDKPKPGDLAFTYAYPNTKVFDGPDGRDVVMEPSFYRGNVIEYFPKKRDSTFIKWPSFQVDFYMHPGASGGPVFDKDGKVFGINCASMEPDRNIAYVTSIDSVKDASVHHAKFEGKFYENLPLRTLIKAGVIKFF
;
A
#
# COMPACT_ATOMS: atom_id res chain seq x y z
N MET A 1 -21.03 8.52 -27.31
CA MET A 1 -19.97 7.68 -26.73
C MET A 1 -18.73 8.54 -26.69
N GLU A 2 -18.44 9.16 -25.56
CA GLU A 2 -17.17 9.85 -25.36
C GLU A 2 -16.04 8.80 -25.37
N ASN A 3 -14.91 9.13 -25.98
CA ASN A 3 -13.75 8.25 -25.97
C ASN A 3 -13.30 8.05 -24.52
N PRO A 4 -13.00 6.81 -24.09
CA PRO A 4 -12.46 6.58 -22.76
C PRO A 4 -11.20 7.43 -22.58
N ILE A 5 -11.10 8.14 -21.45
CA ILE A 5 -9.95 8.96 -21.11
C ILE A 5 -8.73 8.06 -21.06
N LYS A 6 -7.86 8.18 -22.07
CA LYS A 6 -6.61 7.43 -22.16
C LYS A 6 -5.51 8.23 -21.49
N LEU A 7 -4.99 7.72 -20.39
CA LEU A 7 -3.80 8.29 -19.75
C LEU A 7 -2.54 7.72 -20.41
N PHE A 8 -1.54 8.58 -20.59
CA PHE A 8 -0.24 8.14 -21.07
C PHE A 8 0.58 7.58 -19.91
N PRO A 9 1.46 6.59 -20.15
CA PRO A 9 2.43 6.14 -19.17
C PRO A 9 3.28 7.31 -18.65
N LEU A 10 3.63 7.26 -17.36
CA LEU A 10 4.50 8.26 -16.76
C LEU A 10 5.98 7.92 -17.04
N GLU A 11 6.86 8.89 -16.83
CA GLU A 11 8.31 8.68 -16.93
C GLU A 11 8.76 7.52 -16.01
N GLY A 12 9.67 6.68 -16.49
CA GLY A 12 10.20 5.54 -15.73
C GLY A 12 9.26 4.32 -15.64
N THR A 13 8.07 4.37 -16.23
CA THR A 13 7.19 3.18 -16.34
C THR A 13 7.89 2.07 -17.13
N ASP A 14 7.88 0.85 -16.59
CA ASP A 14 8.45 -0.34 -17.23
C ASP A 14 7.34 -1.33 -17.64
N ASN A 15 7.69 -2.30 -18.48
CA ASN A 15 6.78 -3.30 -19.04
C ASN A 15 6.41 -4.39 -18.01
N GLU A 16 5.12 -4.63 -17.81
CA GLU A 16 4.57 -5.67 -16.92
C GLU A 16 5.15 -7.07 -17.19
N SER A 17 5.46 -7.42 -18.44
CA SER A 17 6.01 -8.73 -18.79
C SER A 17 7.36 -9.06 -18.15
N ASN A 18 8.06 -8.04 -17.62
CA ASN A 18 9.36 -8.20 -16.97
C ASN A 18 9.25 -8.69 -15.52
N TYR A 19 8.04 -8.70 -14.96
CA TYR A 19 7.85 -8.87 -13.53
C TYR A 19 7.10 -10.15 -13.20
N LYS A 20 7.60 -10.83 -12.17
CA LYS A 20 6.88 -11.89 -11.50
C LYS A 20 6.50 -11.39 -10.13
N VAL A 21 5.23 -11.06 -9.95
CA VAL A 21 4.65 -10.90 -8.62
C VAL A 21 4.04 -12.24 -8.23
N ILE A 22 4.25 -12.67 -6.99
CA ILE A 22 3.64 -13.90 -6.47
C ILE A 22 2.58 -13.56 -5.42
N GLY A 23 1.46 -14.28 -5.49
CA GLY A 23 0.44 -14.25 -4.43
C GLY A 23 0.64 -15.39 -3.44
N ASP A 24 -0.15 -15.38 -2.37
CA ASP A 24 -0.25 -16.48 -1.41
C ASP A 24 -0.99 -17.73 -1.97
N ARG A 25 -1.51 -17.65 -3.20
CA ARG A 25 -2.37 -18.66 -3.85
C ARG A 25 -2.03 -18.85 -5.33
N SER A 26 -2.27 -20.06 -5.84
CA SER A 26 -1.98 -20.47 -7.22
C SER A 26 -2.93 -19.91 -8.28
N GLU A 27 -4.13 -19.47 -7.89
CA GLU A 27 -5.19 -18.96 -8.79
C GLU A 27 -5.03 -17.47 -9.12
N TRP A 28 -3.86 -16.90 -8.82
CA TRP A 28 -3.63 -15.48 -8.91
C TRP A 28 -3.32 -15.04 -10.34
N SER A 29 -4.05 -14.04 -10.84
CA SER A 29 -3.96 -13.60 -12.23
C SER A 29 -3.35 -12.21 -12.42
N SER A 30 -3.30 -11.36 -11.38
CA SER A 30 -2.77 -10.01 -11.52
C SER A 30 -2.43 -9.32 -10.17
N PRO A 31 -1.37 -8.50 -10.11
CA PRO A 31 -1.06 -7.60 -8.99
C PRO A 31 -2.24 -6.71 -8.56
N LYS A 32 -3.12 -6.35 -9.49
CA LYS A 32 -4.33 -5.54 -9.25
C LYS A 32 -5.24 -6.11 -8.17
N GLN A 33 -5.20 -7.43 -7.96
CA GLN A 33 -6.05 -8.10 -6.97
C GLN A 33 -5.51 -8.02 -5.53
N ALA A 34 -4.22 -7.73 -5.34
CA ALA A 34 -3.61 -7.59 -4.03
C ALA A 34 -3.22 -6.14 -3.72
N ILE A 35 -3.20 -5.24 -4.71
CA ILE A 35 -2.73 -3.87 -4.58
C ILE A 35 -3.85 -2.94 -5.04
N ALA A 36 -4.21 -1.97 -4.21
CA ALA A 36 -5.34 -1.08 -4.43
C ALA A 36 -4.98 0.39 -4.16
N PRO A 37 -5.54 1.34 -4.95
CA PRO A 37 -5.51 2.75 -4.61
C PRO A 37 -6.38 3.03 -3.38
N ILE A 38 -5.94 3.99 -2.56
CA ILE A 38 -6.59 4.47 -1.35
C ILE A 38 -7.14 5.88 -1.62
N PHE A 39 -8.37 6.10 -1.17
CA PHE A 39 -9.08 7.36 -1.33
C PHE A 39 -9.61 7.88 0.01
N ALA A 40 -9.65 9.19 0.14
CA ALA A 40 -10.51 9.90 1.10
C ALA A 40 -11.79 10.34 0.40
N VAL A 41 -12.91 10.27 1.10
CA VAL A 41 -14.17 10.86 0.69
C VAL A 41 -14.59 11.90 1.71
N SER A 42 -14.86 13.13 1.27
CA SER A 42 -15.26 14.21 2.18
C SER A 42 -16.55 13.86 2.92
N LYS A 43 -16.66 14.34 4.16
CA LYS A 43 -17.88 14.18 4.97
C LYS A 43 -18.93 15.27 4.74
N ASP A 44 -18.58 16.32 4.00
CA ASP A 44 -19.52 17.35 3.58
C ASP A 44 -20.55 16.81 2.57
N SER A 45 -21.50 17.67 2.19
CA SER A 45 -22.55 17.33 1.23
C SER A 45 -22.04 16.96 -0.16
N ASN A 46 -20.82 17.36 -0.51
CA ASN A 46 -20.27 17.18 -1.86
C ASN A 46 -19.60 15.82 -2.03
N ARG A 47 -19.27 15.11 -0.93
CA ARG A 47 -18.69 13.75 -0.94
C ARG A 47 -17.52 13.62 -1.92
N GLU A 48 -16.62 14.60 -1.89
CA GLU A 48 -15.50 14.71 -2.81
C GLU A 48 -14.53 13.57 -2.63
N TRP A 49 -14.18 12.91 -3.73
CA TRP A 49 -13.18 11.85 -3.76
C TRP A 49 -11.80 12.41 -4.00
N GLN A 50 -10.86 12.08 -3.12
CA GLN A 50 -9.47 12.42 -3.23
C GLN A 50 -8.62 11.16 -3.22
N PHE A 51 -7.80 10.97 -4.25
CA PHE A 51 -6.79 9.92 -4.27
C PHE A 51 -5.63 10.28 -3.32
N LEU A 52 -5.21 9.34 -2.48
CA LEU A 52 -4.21 9.57 -1.45
C LEU A 52 -2.90 8.80 -1.69
N GLY A 53 -3.00 7.60 -2.24
CA GLY A 53 -1.85 6.71 -2.41
C GLY A 53 -2.23 5.27 -2.68
N THR A 54 -1.28 4.38 -2.48
CA THR A 54 -1.43 2.95 -2.77
C THR A 54 -1.32 2.14 -1.48
N GLY A 55 -2.00 1.00 -1.41
CA GLY A 55 -1.75 -0.01 -0.39
C GLY A 55 -1.91 -1.43 -0.93
N PHE A 56 -1.52 -2.41 -0.12
CA PHE A 56 -1.51 -3.80 -0.54
C PHE A 56 -1.90 -4.77 0.57
N PHE A 57 -2.58 -5.85 0.20
CA PHE A 57 -3.02 -6.89 1.14
C PHE A 57 -1.87 -7.81 1.56
N ILE A 58 -1.77 -8.06 2.86
CA ILE A 58 -0.80 -9.00 3.46
C ILE A 58 -1.47 -10.19 4.14
N ALA A 59 -2.78 -10.08 4.37
CA ALA A 59 -3.69 -11.12 4.80
C ALA A 59 -5.13 -10.72 4.44
N GLN A 60 -6.08 -11.64 4.60
CA GLN A 60 -7.48 -11.37 4.31
C GLN A 60 -7.98 -10.17 5.12
N GLY A 61 -8.41 -9.12 4.41
CA GLY A 61 -8.91 -7.88 5.02
C GLY A 61 -7.84 -6.99 5.67
N LEU A 62 -6.55 -7.37 5.63
CA LEU A 62 -5.46 -6.56 6.18
C LEU A 62 -4.61 -5.96 5.07
N LEU A 63 -4.64 -4.65 4.96
CA LEU A 63 -3.95 -3.86 3.95
C LEU A 63 -2.85 -3.02 4.60
N VAL A 64 -1.67 -3.00 4.00
CA VAL A 64 -0.53 -2.18 4.43
C VAL A 64 -0.39 -0.97 3.52
N THR A 65 -0.01 0.16 4.10
CA THR A 65 0.39 1.36 3.37
C THR A 65 1.34 2.22 4.22
N ALA A 66 1.79 3.35 3.68
CA ALA A 66 2.54 4.35 4.41
C ALA A 66 1.61 5.15 5.34
N ARG A 67 2.14 5.66 6.46
CA ARG A 67 1.33 6.38 7.44
C ARG A 67 0.88 7.74 6.91
N HIS A 68 1.76 8.44 6.21
CA HIS A 68 1.44 9.77 5.65
C HIS A 68 0.30 9.75 4.62
N VAL A 69 -0.01 8.59 4.01
CA VAL A 69 -1.18 8.43 3.13
C VAL A 69 -2.49 8.74 3.87
N PHE A 70 -2.52 8.61 5.20
CA PHE A 70 -3.68 8.90 6.04
C PHE A 70 -3.66 10.29 6.70
N GLU A 71 -2.65 11.13 6.45
CA GLU A 71 -2.61 12.49 7.01
C GLU A 71 -3.74 13.36 6.47
N GLY A 72 -4.27 13.08 5.27
CA GLY A 72 -5.47 13.74 4.73
C GLY A 72 -6.81 13.21 5.26
N ILE A 73 -6.80 12.18 6.13
CA ILE A 73 -8.02 11.54 6.65
C ILE A 73 -8.32 11.97 8.09
N TYR A 74 -7.31 12.41 8.83
CA TYR A 74 -7.37 12.71 10.25
C TYR A 74 -6.72 14.06 10.56
N GLU A 75 -7.36 14.89 11.38
CA GLU A 75 -6.83 16.21 11.77
C GLU A 75 -5.72 16.14 12.82
N GLU A 76 -5.82 15.18 13.74
CA GLU A 76 -4.94 15.10 14.89
C GLU A 76 -4.19 13.77 14.93
N TRP A 77 -2.90 13.88 15.28
CA TRP A 77 -2.05 12.74 15.57
C TRP A 77 -1.60 12.77 17.02
N GLY A 78 -1.90 11.72 17.77
CA GLY A 78 -1.45 11.50 19.13
C GLY A 78 -0.61 10.23 19.28
N GLU A 79 0.00 10.05 20.46
CA GLU A 79 0.77 8.84 20.78
C GLU A 79 -0.07 7.54 20.65
N ASP A 80 -1.39 7.64 20.85
CA ASP A 80 -2.34 6.53 20.72
C ASP A 80 -2.87 6.33 19.28
N GLY A 81 -2.37 7.10 18.31
CA GLY A 81 -2.76 7.01 16.89
C GLY A 81 -3.62 8.17 16.40
N PHE A 82 -4.38 7.91 15.34
CA PHE A 82 -5.19 8.90 14.62
C PHE A 82 -6.42 9.32 15.43
N ARG A 83 -6.67 10.62 15.50
CA ARG A 83 -7.85 11.22 16.13
C ARG A 83 -8.55 12.16 15.15
N ASN A 84 -9.85 12.38 15.37
CA ASN A 84 -10.68 13.30 14.59
C ASN A 84 -10.68 12.99 13.08
N GLN A 85 -11.37 11.90 12.72
CA GLN A 85 -11.53 11.51 11.32
C GLN A 85 -12.39 12.53 10.56
N ILE A 86 -11.78 13.25 9.63
CA ILE A 86 -12.44 14.27 8.80
C ILE A 86 -12.96 13.73 7.47
N ASN A 87 -12.35 12.67 6.95
CA ASN A 87 -12.74 12.04 5.69
C ASN A 87 -12.98 10.55 5.88
N ASP A 88 -13.83 9.94 5.06
CA ASP A 88 -14.06 8.50 5.07
C ASP A 88 -13.04 7.79 4.17
N PRO A 89 -12.23 6.85 4.69
CA PRO A 89 -11.22 6.14 3.90
C PRO A 89 -11.82 4.94 3.15
N TYR A 90 -11.50 4.84 1.87
CA TYR A 90 -11.91 3.73 1.00
C TYR A 90 -10.74 3.20 0.18
N ILE A 91 -10.90 1.98 -0.31
CA ILE A 91 -10.13 1.49 -1.45
C ILE A 91 -11.07 1.18 -2.62
N ILE A 92 -10.54 1.28 -3.84
CA ILE A 92 -11.15 0.67 -5.01
C ILE A 92 -10.37 -0.59 -5.31
N HIS A 93 -10.99 -1.75 -5.09
CA HIS A 93 -10.34 -3.06 -5.14
C HIS A 93 -10.76 -3.82 -6.39
N ASN A 94 -9.79 -4.23 -7.21
CA ASN A 94 -10.04 -5.13 -8.32
C ASN A 94 -10.16 -6.56 -7.81
N VAL A 95 -11.27 -7.21 -8.14
CA VAL A 95 -11.58 -8.59 -7.73
C VAL A 95 -11.60 -9.50 -8.93
N SER A 96 -11.59 -10.81 -8.72
CA SER A 96 -11.66 -11.80 -9.81
C SER A 96 -12.86 -11.53 -10.73
N GLY A 97 -12.65 -11.67 -12.04
CA GLY A 97 -13.70 -11.40 -13.04
C GLY A 97 -13.77 -9.95 -13.53
N ASN A 98 -12.69 -9.17 -13.41
CA ASN A 98 -12.57 -7.79 -13.92
C ASN A 98 -13.55 -6.77 -13.30
N ASN A 99 -14.09 -7.06 -12.12
CA ASN A 99 -14.93 -6.11 -11.40
C ASN A 99 -14.09 -5.29 -10.41
N ALA A 100 -14.30 -3.99 -10.38
CA ALA A 100 -13.80 -3.13 -9.32
C ALA A 100 -14.92 -2.90 -8.30
N ILE A 101 -14.58 -2.94 -7.01
CA ILE A 101 -15.52 -2.68 -5.92
C ILE A 101 -14.95 -1.66 -4.94
N ILE A 102 -15.83 -0.86 -4.36
CA ILE A 102 -15.47 0.10 -3.33
C ILE A 102 -15.58 -0.59 -1.98
N ARG A 103 -14.54 -0.51 -1.16
CA ARG A 103 -14.52 -1.12 0.18
C ARG A 103 -14.09 -0.09 1.22
N PRO A 104 -14.83 0.06 2.33
CA PRO A 104 -14.42 0.95 3.40
C PRO A 104 -13.20 0.39 4.14
N ILE A 105 -12.33 1.28 4.57
CA ILE A 105 -11.34 0.99 5.61
C ILE A 105 -12.02 1.22 6.96
N ILE A 106 -12.19 0.14 7.73
CA ILE A 106 -12.95 0.11 8.98
C ILE A 106 -12.13 0.67 10.14
N SER A 107 -10.85 0.34 10.17
CA SER A 107 -9.94 0.80 11.21
C SER A 107 -8.49 0.72 10.74
N THR A 108 -7.61 1.42 11.45
CA THR A 108 -6.17 1.45 11.17
C THR A 108 -5.40 1.27 12.46
N SER A 109 -4.21 0.68 12.36
CA SER A 109 -3.21 0.67 13.41
C SER A 109 -1.89 1.16 12.83
N THR A 110 -1.18 1.98 13.60
CA THR A 110 0.10 2.56 13.20
C THR A 110 1.23 1.83 13.92
N SER A 111 2.38 1.78 13.28
CA SER A 111 3.63 1.53 14.01
C SER A 111 4.13 2.87 14.56
N VAL A 112 4.26 2.98 15.88
CA VAL A 112 4.52 4.25 16.61
C VAL A 112 5.81 4.96 16.15
N HIS A 113 6.76 4.21 15.57
CA HIS A 113 8.09 4.72 15.21
C HIS A 113 8.39 4.68 13.71
N THR A 114 7.43 4.31 12.88
CA THR A 114 7.65 4.15 11.44
C THR A 114 6.52 4.74 10.62
N ASP A 115 6.80 5.03 9.36
CA ASP A 115 5.79 5.46 8.39
C ASP A 115 5.04 4.24 7.84
N THR A 116 4.31 3.53 8.71
CA THR A 116 3.57 2.31 8.34
C THR A 116 2.22 2.25 9.04
N ILE A 117 1.19 1.94 8.26
CA ILE A 117 -0.16 1.63 8.71
C ILE A 117 -0.54 0.22 8.28
N VAL A 118 -1.28 -0.45 9.15
CA VAL A 118 -2.08 -1.62 8.83
C VAL A 118 -3.55 -1.24 8.96
N ALA A 119 -4.26 -1.30 7.84
CA ALA A 119 -5.68 -1.01 7.71
C ALA A 119 -6.50 -2.31 7.66
N GLN A 120 -7.61 -2.33 8.39
CA GLN A 120 -8.66 -3.32 8.24
C GLN A 120 -9.66 -2.85 7.18
N VAL A 121 -9.84 -3.65 6.14
CA VAL A 121 -10.74 -3.37 5.04
C VAL A 121 -11.97 -4.23 5.16
N GLY A 122 -13.16 -3.64 4.98
CA GLY A 122 -14.43 -4.36 5.03
C GLY A 122 -14.44 -5.60 4.15
N THR A 123 -14.82 -6.74 4.70
CA THR A 123 -14.81 -8.03 4.00
C THR A 123 -16.01 -8.14 3.06
N ILE A 124 -15.84 -8.93 2.00
CA ILE A 124 -16.94 -9.27 1.09
C ILE A 124 -17.27 -10.73 1.34
N PRO A 125 -18.55 -11.06 1.58
CA PRO A 125 -18.97 -12.45 1.75
C PRO A 125 -18.48 -13.31 0.59
N ASN A 126 -17.92 -14.49 0.91
CA ASN A 126 -17.43 -15.48 -0.06
C ASN A 126 -16.30 -15.00 -0.99
N GLN A 127 -15.68 -13.86 -0.70
CA GLN A 127 -14.55 -13.37 -1.47
C GLN A 127 -13.27 -13.33 -0.64
N ILE A 128 -12.23 -13.90 -1.23
CA ILE A 128 -10.90 -13.90 -0.64
C ILE A 128 -10.01 -12.99 -1.48
N ASN A 129 -9.30 -12.08 -0.81
CA ASN A 129 -8.36 -11.18 -1.46
C ASN A 129 -7.05 -11.92 -1.64
N ALA A 130 -6.40 -11.67 -2.77
CA ALA A 130 -5.03 -12.07 -2.91
C ALA A 130 -4.14 -11.30 -1.95
N CYS A 131 -3.15 -11.97 -1.37
CA CYS A 131 -2.22 -11.38 -0.42
C CYS A 131 -0.80 -11.52 -0.92
N LEU A 132 0.01 -10.48 -0.72
CA LEU A 132 1.42 -10.49 -1.11
C LEU A 132 2.27 -11.13 0.00
N PRO A 133 3.20 -12.04 -0.36
CA PRO A 133 4.15 -12.58 0.59
C PRO A 133 5.23 -11.54 0.93
N LEU A 134 5.57 -11.50 2.22
CA LEU A 134 6.57 -10.60 2.77
C LEU A 134 7.93 -11.31 2.86
N LYS A 135 9.00 -10.55 2.64
CA LYS A 135 10.38 -11.02 2.68
C LYS A 135 11.03 -10.70 4.03
N ARG A 136 11.67 -11.70 4.63
CA ARG A 136 12.45 -11.58 5.87
C ARG A 136 13.87 -11.13 5.63
N ASP A 137 14.54 -11.76 4.68
CA ASP A 137 15.91 -11.41 4.35
C ASP A 137 15.97 -10.03 3.72
N LYS A 138 16.97 -9.24 4.10
CA LYS A 138 17.13 -7.90 3.53
C LYS A 138 17.85 -8.00 2.20
N PRO A 139 17.33 -7.37 1.12
CA PRO A 139 18.08 -7.28 -0.12
C PRO A 139 19.38 -6.49 0.09
N LYS A 140 20.39 -6.83 -0.70
CA LYS A 140 21.72 -6.22 -0.67
C LYS A 140 21.80 -5.09 -1.70
N PRO A 141 22.72 -4.13 -1.52
CA PRO A 141 23.08 -3.19 -2.58
C PRO A 141 23.33 -3.91 -3.91
N GLY A 142 22.74 -3.39 -4.99
CA GLY A 142 22.74 -3.97 -6.33
C GLY A 142 21.60 -4.94 -6.62
N ASP A 143 20.89 -5.46 -5.61
CA ASP A 143 19.75 -6.35 -5.85
C ASP A 143 18.61 -5.60 -6.56
N LEU A 144 17.90 -6.29 -7.46
CA LEU A 144 16.72 -5.75 -8.14
C LEU A 144 15.65 -5.36 -7.12
N ALA A 145 15.09 -4.17 -7.32
CA ALA A 145 13.91 -3.69 -6.63
C ALA A 145 12.90 -3.15 -7.65
N PHE A 146 11.63 -3.48 -7.48
CA PHE A 146 10.57 -2.92 -8.31
C PHE A 146 9.31 -2.67 -7.49
N THR A 147 8.47 -1.75 -7.96
CA THR A 147 7.20 -1.44 -7.32
C THR A 147 6.06 -1.48 -8.33
N TYR A 148 4.87 -1.82 -7.85
CA TYR A 148 3.62 -1.71 -8.59
C TYR A 148 2.67 -0.83 -7.79
N ALA A 149 2.28 0.30 -8.37
CA ALA A 149 1.44 1.27 -7.67
C ALA A 149 0.53 2.03 -8.63
N TYR A 150 -0.28 2.97 -8.11
CA TYR A 150 -1.30 3.70 -8.86
C TYR A 150 -1.00 5.21 -9.03
N PRO A 151 0.21 5.62 -9.48
CA PRO A 151 0.56 7.04 -9.54
C PRO A 151 -0.21 7.82 -10.60
N ASN A 152 -0.75 7.15 -11.62
CA ASN A 152 -1.54 7.77 -12.68
C ASN A 152 -3.05 7.61 -12.43
N THR A 153 -3.48 7.83 -11.18
CA THR A 153 -4.90 7.82 -10.81
C THR A 153 -5.47 9.22 -10.92
N LYS A 154 -6.63 9.35 -11.57
CA LYS A 154 -7.34 10.63 -11.70
C LYS A 154 -8.80 10.47 -11.30
N VAL A 155 -9.27 11.48 -10.59
CA VAL A 155 -10.69 11.67 -10.26
C VAL A 155 -11.15 12.90 -11.01
N PHE A 156 -12.26 12.81 -11.72
CA PHE A 156 -12.87 13.95 -12.42
C PHE A 156 -14.38 13.87 -12.34
N ASP A 157 -15.03 15.02 -12.48
CA ASP A 157 -16.48 15.11 -12.55
C ASP A 157 -16.95 14.73 -13.97
N GLY A 158 -17.89 13.80 -14.03
CA GLY A 158 -18.55 13.33 -15.25
C GLY A 158 -20.06 13.60 -15.22
N PRO A 159 -20.79 13.32 -16.32
CA PRO A 159 -22.22 13.61 -16.43
C PRO A 159 -23.10 12.86 -15.42
N ASP A 160 -22.69 11.65 -15.03
CA ASP A 160 -23.45 10.75 -14.16
C ASP A 160 -22.88 10.66 -12.72
N GLY A 161 -21.93 11.52 -12.38
CA GLY A 161 -21.25 11.52 -11.08
C GLY A 161 -19.73 11.69 -11.21
N ARG A 162 -18.96 11.11 -10.28
CA ARG A 162 -17.50 11.13 -10.37
C ARG A 162 -16.98 9.88 -11.07
N ASP A 163 -16.10 10.11 -12.03
CA ASP A 163 -15.37 9.07 -12.71
C ASP A 163 -13.96 8.94 -12.11
N VAL A 164 -13.52 7.69 -11.94
CA VAL A 164 -12.20 7.38 -11.42
C VAL A 164 -11.46 6.52 -12.44
N VAL A 165 -10.37 7.05 -12.97
CA VAL A 165 -9.46 6.31 -13.85
C VAL A 165 -8.25 5.89 -13.02
N MET A 166 -8.03 4.58 -12.92
CA MET A 166 -6.95 3.97 -12.16
C MET A 166 -5.97 3.29 -13.11
N GLU A 167 -4.84 3.94 -13.39
CA GLU A 167 -3.79 3.40 -14.25
C GLU A 167 -2.56 3.04 -13.41
N PRO A 168 -2.43 1.76 -13.01
CA PRO A 168 -1.25 1.30 -12.29
C PRO A 168 -0.04 1.16 -13.21
N SER A 169 1.15 1.17 -12.63
CA SER A 169 2.40 1.06 -13.39
C SER A 169 3.49 0.39 -12.57
N PHE A 170 4.41 -0.28 -13.28
CA PHE A 170 5.64 -0.81 -12.71
C PHE A 170 6.77 0.21 -12.83
N TYR A 171 7.60 0.27 -11.81
CA TYR A 171 8.86 1.02 -11.79
C TYR A 171 9.96 0.13 -11.23
N ARG A 172 11.16 0.23 -11.80
CA ARG A 172 12.29 -0.64 -11.47
C ARG A 172 13.56 0.15 -11.24
N GLY A 173 14.36 -0.39 -10.34
CA GLY A 173 15.72 0.01 -10.06
C GLY A 173 16.42 -1.10 -9.27
N ASN A 174 17.37 -0.70 -8.47
CA ASN A 174 18.26 -1.51 -7.68
C ASN A 174 18.35 -0.90 -6.29
N VAL A 175 18.49 -1.76 -5.29
CA VAL A 175 18.79 -1.32 -3.92
C VAL A 175 20.15 -0.64 -3.95
N ILE A 176 20.21 0.61 -3.47
CA ILE A 176 21.45 1.36 -3.33
C ILE A 176 22.05 1.11 -1.96
N GLU A 177 21.23 1.26 -0.92
CA GLU A 177 21.68 1.15 0.47
C GLU A 177 20.55 0.68 1.38
N TYR A 178 20.92 -0.02 2.45
CA TYR A 178 20.02 -0.36 3.55
C TYR A 178 20.47 0.36 4.82
N PHE A 179 19.56 1.14 5.41
CA PHE A 179 19.75 1.82 6.68
C PHE A 179 19.07 1.02 7.79
N PRO A 180 19.79 0.21 8.59
CA PRO A 180 19.18 -0.72 9.54
C PRO A 180 18.56 -0.06 10.77
N LYS A 181 18.83 1.22 11.02
CA LYS A 181 18.31 1.96 12.18
C LYS A 181 17.54 3.20 11.74
N LYS A 182 18.19 4.03 10.92
CA LYS A 182 17.67 5.28 10.36
C LYS A 182 18.60 5.72 9.23
N ARG A 183 18.06 6.43 8.24
CA ARG A 183 18.87 7.13 7.25
C ARG A 183 19.45 8.42 7.86
N ASP A 184 18.60 9.18 8.55
CA ASP A 184 19.00 10.43 9.18
C ASP A 184 18.17 10.72 10.46
N SER A 185 18.51 11.78 11.20
CA SER A 185 17.85 12.12 12.47
C SER A 185 16.57 12.96 12.32
N THR A 186 16.25 13.40 11.10
CA THR A 186 15.21 14.39 10.82
C THR A 186 14.04 13.80 10.02
N PHE A 187 14.33 13.12 8.92
CA PHE A 187 13.36 12.70 7.91
C PHE A 187 13.01 11.21 8.04
N ILE A 188 13.99 10.31 7.88
CA ILE A 188 13.74 8.86 7.97
C ILE A 188 14.47 8.29 9.19
N LYS A 189 13.74 8.22 10.30
CA LYS A 189 14.26 7.84 11.63
C LYS A 189 14.12 6.34 11.94
N TRP A 190 13.77 5.54 10.93
CA TRP A 190 13.49 4.11 11.06
C TRP A 190 14.21 3.28 9.99
N PRO A 191 14.20 1.93 10.11
CA PRO A 191 14.85 1.07 9.14
C PRO A 191 14.24 1.23 7.73
N SER A 192 15.09 1.49 6.75
CA SER A 192 14.68 1.86 5.39
C SER A 192 15.72 1.49 4.35
N PHE A 193 15.34 1.52 3.09
CA PHE A 193 16.19 1.32 1.94
C PHE A 193 16.20 2.58 1.08
N GLN A 194 17.32 2.81 0.41
CA GLN A 194 17.39 3.69 -0.76
C GLN A 194 17.41 2.82 -2.02
N VAL A 195 16.63 3.21 -3.01
CA VAL A 195 16.47 2.50 -4.29
C VAL A 195 16.50 3.52 -5.43
N ASP A 196 17.08 3.16 -6.57
CA ASP A 196 17.23 4.07 -7.72
C ASP A 196 16.13 3.91 -8.81
N PHE A 197 14.86 3.78 -8.40
CA PHE A 197 13.74 3.85 -9.34
C PHE A 197 13.02 5.18 -9.29
N TYR A 198 12.43 5.56 -10.42
CA TYR A 198 11.62 6.77 -10.53
C TYR A 198 10.31 6.63 -9.75
N MET A 199 10.14 7.38 -8.66
CA MET A 199 8.91 7.34 -7.86
C MET A 199 8.03 8.57 -8.09
N HIS A 200 6.79 8.34 -8.48
CA HIS A 200 5.78 9.38 -8.68
C HIS A 200 4.86 9.54 -7.46
N PRO A 201 4.27 10.73 -7.25
CA PRO A 201 3.14 10.90 -6.33
C PRO A 201 2.06 9.84 -6.57
N GLY A 202 1.45 9.35 -5.49
CA GLY A 202 0.50 8.24 -5.54
C GLY A 202 1.10 6.84 -5.46
N ALA A 203 2.42 6.70 -5.67
CA ALA A 203 3.12 5.44 -5.42
C ALA A 203 3.33 5.16 -3.91
N SER A 204 3.29 6.20 -3.07
CA SER A 204 3.39 6.11 -1.62
C SER A 204 2.49 5.02 -1.05
N GLY A 205 3.07 4.23 -0.14
CA GLY A 205 2.41 3.09 0.50
C GLY A 205 2.33 1.82 -0.35
N GLY A 206 2.66 1.90 -1.64
CA GLY A 206 2.75 0.74 -2.51
C GLY A 206 3.85 -0.24 -2.10
N PRO A 207 3.72 -1.52 -2.46
CA PRO A 207 4.73 -2.53 -2.15
C PRO A 207 6.00 -2.37 -2.99
N VAL A 208 7.14 -2.71 -2.41
CA VAL A 208 8.42 -2.85 -3.11
C VAL A 208 8.88 -4.30 -3.04
N PHE A 209 9.09 -4.87 -4.20
CA PHE A 209 9.36 -6.29 -4.44
C PHE A 209 10.83 -6.54 -4.74
N ASP A 210 11.30 -7.71 -4.30
CA ASP A 210 12.55 -8.29 -4.79
C ASP A 210 12.35 -9.03 -6.13
N LYS A 211 13.45 -9.54 -6.70
CA LYS A 211 13.42 -10.37 -7.92
C LYS A 211 12.54 -11.61 -7.86
N ASP A 212 12.19 -12.10 -6.66
CA ASP A 212 11.36 -13.28 -6.48
C ASP A 212 9.87 -12.92 -6.30
N GLY A 213 9.53 -11.63 -6.39
CA GLY A 213 8.17 -11.12 -6.24
C GLY A 213 7.68 -11.03 -4.80
N LYS A 214 8.60 -11.03 -3.81
CA LYS A 214 8.26 -10.88 -2.38
C LYS A 214 8.46 -9.43 -1.94
N VAL A 215 7.58 -8.94 -1.09
CA VAL A 215 7.62 -7.56 -0.61
C VAL A 215 8.68 -7.42 0.48
N PHE A 216 9.69 -6.59 0.26
CA PHE A 216 10.71 -6.26 1.27
C PHE A 216 10.55 -4.84 1.86
N GLY A 217 9.70 -4.02 1.25
CA GLY A 217 9.48 -2.66 1.71
C GLY A 217 8.20 -2.01 1.21
N ILE A 218 7.97 -0.78 1.68
CA ILE A 218 6.80 0.05 1.44
C ILE A 218 7.29 1.40 0.90
N ASN A 219 6.81 1.83 -0.25
CA ASN A 219 7.14 3.15 -0.81
C ASN A 219 6.83 4.24 0.22
N CYS A 220 7.81 5.10 0.51
CA CYS A 220 7.69 6.10 1.56
C CYS A 220 7.88 7.52 1.01
N ALA A 221 9.06 7.83 0.47
CA ALA A 221 9.36 9.18 0.04
C ALA A 221 10.31 9.19 -1.15
N SER A 222 10.20 10.21 -1.99
CA SER A 222 11.23 10.61 -2.96
C SER A 222 11.56 12.07 -2.68
N MET A 223 12.77 12.50 -3.01
CA MET A 223 13.16 13.89 -2.81
C MET A 223 13.20 14.61 -4.15
N GLU A 224 12.45 15.71 -4.27
CA GLU A 224 12.60 16.61 -5.41
C GLU A 224 13.95 17.33 -5.36
N PRO A 225 14.60 17.61 -6.51
CA PRO A 225 14.14 17.29 -7.88
C PRO A 225 14.49 15.86 -8.34
N ASP A 226 15.23 15.08 -7.55
CA ASP A 226 15.72 13.76 -7.95
C ASP A 226 14.72 12.64 -7.62
N ARG A 227 13.70 12.52 -8.48
CA ARG A 227 12.72 11.43 -8.39
C ARG A 227 13.28 10.05 -8.69
N ASN A 228 14.50 9.95 -9.23
CA ASN A 228 15.16 8.67 -9.49
C ASN A 228 15.64 8.00 -8.20
N ILE A 229 15.60 8.70 -7.06
CA ILE A 229 15.92 8.13 -5.75
C ILE A 229 14.65 8.05 -4.90
N ALA A 230 14.29 6.82 -4.56
CA ALA A 230 13.20 6.50 -3.65
C ALA A 230 13.73 5.97 -2.32
N TYR A 231 13.06 6.36 -1.25
CA TYR A 231 13.20 5.77 0.06
C TYR A 231 12.01 4.86 0.37
N VAL A 232 12.34 3.70 0.89
CA VAL A 232 11.40 2.59 1.09
C VAL A 232 11.47 2.17 2.55
N THR A 233 10.36 2.22 3.28
CA THR A 233 10.27 1.73 4.65
C THR A 233 10.43 0.21 4.65
N SER A 234 11.27 -0.33 5.53
CA SER A 234 11.46 -1.77 5.67
C SER A 234 10.16 -2.47 6.05
N ILE A 235 9.80 -3.56 5.37
CA ILE A 235 8.57 -4.32 5.65
C ILE A 235 8.53 -4.90 7.06
N ASP A 236 9.66 -4.95 7.77
CA ASP A 236 9.68 -5.37 9.18
C ASP A 236 8.86 -4.46 10.08
N SER A 237 8.63 -3.21 9.70
CA SER A 237 7.83 -2.24 10.47
C SER A 237 6.42 -2.74 10.77
N VAL A 238 5.84 -3.57 9.88
CA VAL A 238 4.50 -4.14 10.07
C VAL A 238 4.43 -5.04 11.31
N LYS A 239 5.56 -5.59 11.77
CA LYS A 239 5.62 -6.43 12.97
C LYS A 239 5.31 -5.64 14.25
N ASP A 240 5.46 -4.33 14.22
CA ASP A 240 5.23 -3.46 15.38
C ASP A 240 3.78 -2.95 15.43
N ALA A 241 2.98 -3.23 14.38
CA ALA A 241 1.58 -2.89 14.33
C ALA A 241 0.70 -4.00 14.96
N SER A 242 -0.55 -3.62 15.24
CA SER A 242 -1.59 -4.53 15.71
C SER A 242 -2.87 -4.41 14.89
N VAL A 243 -3.79 -5.33 15.10
CA VAL A 243 -5.16 -5.25 14.58
C VAL A 243 -6.11 -5.08 15.76
N HIS A 244 -6.97 -4.06 15.72
CA HIS A 244 -7.92 -3.76 16.80
C HIS A 244 -9.29 -4.39 16.54
N HIS A 245 -9.96 -4.91 17.57
CA HIS A 245 -11.28 -5.54 17.45
C HIS A 245 -11.35 -6.64 16.37
N ALA A 246 -10.32 -7.49 16.30
CA ALA A 246 -10.19 -8.51 15.28
C ALA A 246 -10.84 -9.82 15.70
N LYS A 247 -11.40 -10.58 14.74
CA LYS A 247 -11.79 -11.98 14.94
C LYS A 247 -10.79 -12.90 14.25
N PHE A 248 -10.12 -13.75 15.02
CA PHE A 248 -9.14 -14.70 14.52
C PHE A 248 -9.38 -16.08 15.15
N GLU A 249 -9.44 -17.14 14.33
CA GLU A 249 -9.75 -18.52 14.77
C GLU A 249 -11.00 -18.61 15.66
N GLY A 250 -12.04 -17.84 15.33
CA GLY A 250 -13.29 -17.79 16.10
C GLY A 250 -13.23 -16.99 17.39
N LYS A 251 -12.04 -16.55 17.84
CA LYS A 251 -11.84 -15.72 19.03
C LYS A 251 -11.80 -14.24 18.66
N PHE A 252 -12.36 -13.42 19.54
CA PHE A 252 -12.27 -11.97 19.44
C PHE A 252 -11.03 -11.47 20.19
N TYR A 253 -10.34 -10.50 19.59
CA TYR A 253 -9.15 -9.86 20.13
C TYR A 253 -9.34 -8.35 20.08
N GLU A 254 -9.26 -7.70 21.25
CA GLU A 254 -9.27 -6.25 21.33
C GLU A 254 -8.03 -5.65 20.64
N ASN A 255 -6.87 -6.29 20.83
CA ASN A 255 -5.60 -5.90 20.24
C ASN A 255 -4.80 -7.16 19.90
N LEU A 256 -4.57 -7.41 18.61
CA LEU A 256 -3.85 -8.58 18.11
C LEU A 256 -2.57 -8.14 17.38
N PRO A 257 -1.37 -8.33 17.97
CA PRO A 257 -0.12 -7.99 17.31
C PRO A 257 0.10 -8.76 16.01
N LEU A 258 0.58 -8.10 14.97
CA LEU A 258 0.83 -8.75 13.67
C LEU A 258 1.91 -9.84 13.77
N ARG A 259 2.85 -9.74 14.71
CA ARG A 259 3.82 -10.81 15.02
C ARG A 259 3.12 -12.14 15.34
N THR A 260 1.95 -12.10 15.98
CA THR A 260 1.16 -13.31 16.28
C THR A 260 0.60 -13.92 15.01
N LEU A 261 0.05 -13.10 14.11
CA LEU A 261 -0.48 -13.55 12.82
C LEU A 261 0.62 -14.09 11.90
N ILE A 262 1.82 -13.50 11.94
CA ILE A 262 3.00 -13.99 11.23
C ILE A 262 3.42 -15.36 11.77
N LYS A 263 3.53 -15.52 13.10
CA LYS A 263 3.87 -16.81 13.73
C LYS A 263 2.85 -17.90 13.44
N ALA A 264 1.57 -17.54 13.36
CA ALA A 264 0.48 -18.45 12.97
C ALA A 264 0.45 -18.75 11.46
N GLY A 265 1.31 -18.12 10.64
CA GLY A 265 1.38 -18.35 9.20
C GLY A 265 0.21 -17.75 8.40
N VAL A 266 -0.59 -16.88 9.02
CA VAL A 266 -1.70 -16.15 8.40
C VAL A 266 -1.15 -15.10 7.45
N ILE A 267 -0.17 -14.32 7.93
CA ILE A 267 0.64 -13.44 7.11
C ILE A 267 1.86 -14.24 6.65
N LYS A 268 2.03 -14.38 5.34
CA LYS A 268 3.15 -15.14 4.76
C LYS A 268 4.42 -14.29 4.80
N PHE A 269 5.30 -14.58 5.76
CA PHE A 269 6.54 -13.85 5.99
C PHE A 269 7.74 -14.80 5.92
N PHE A 270 8.37 -14.90 4.74
CA PHE A 270 9.41 -15.89 4.43
C PHE A 270 10.80 -15.35 4.74
#